data_AF-A0A0M8W2N1-F1
#
_entry.id   AF-A0A0M8W2N1-F1
#
_cell.length_a   1.000
_cell.length_b   1.000
_cell.length_c   1.000
_cell.angle_alpha   90.00
_cell.angle_beta   90.00
_cell.angle_gamma   90.00
#
_symmetry.space_group_name_H-M   'P 1'
#
loop_
_entity.id
_entity.type
_entity.pdbx_description
1 polymer ?
#
loop_
_entity_poly.entity_id
_entity_poly.type
_entity_poly.pdbx_seq_one_letter_code
_entity_poly.pdbx_strand_id
1 'polypeptide(L)'
;MVQRSSQHFKGWVLDTVIAELTQGKPFRHVVGYELHETRRAVRDARYNTALRTGEYPLRQWGWSRADAQAFLRTTFGLDRDWAKSACTYCPFALTNKTGRSETVARFIAEPDAGVLALAMEFSATCLNPAQGLIKGERLLTLLRTSAGTAAVLTAFEELLASMPWAIYDVRRTLSPRVDGKTNHARSIRMLDVGGPAEMRVELNRRADLAGTAVTIGDPAFPDDAHPRIWLRTRDPKQLVRGLATAEQFLTIAPATAADKTGPAFPAAWAAASQLILTS
;
A
#
# COMPACT_ATOMS: atom_id res chain seq x y z
N MET A 1 -1.67 8.73 12.43
CA MET A 1 -0.34 8.26 11.96
C MET A 1 -0.26 8.55 10.47
N VAL A 2 0.58 9.51 10.03
CA VAL A 2 0.75 9.77 8.60
C VAL A 2 1.78 8.78 8.05
N GLN A 3 1.42 8.09 6.97
CA GLN A 3 2.28 7.11 6.32
C GLN A 3 3.50 7.83 5.71
N ARG A 4 4.73 7.35 5.96
CA ARG A 4 5.98 7.99 5.48
C ARG A 4 6.00 8.26 3.97
N SER A 5 5.34 7.41 3.18
CA SER A 5 5.16 7.60 1.74
C SER A 5 4.39 8.89 1.42
N SER A 6 3.27 9.17 2.11
CA SER A 6 2.51 10.39 1.88
C SER A 6 3.30 11.65 2.23
N GLN A 7 4.18 11.59 3.24
CA GLN A 7 5.05 12.72 3.56
C GLN A 7 6.10 12.93 2.48
N HIS A 8 6.77 11.88 2.03
CA HIS A 8 7.82 11.99 1.02
C HIS A 8 7.29 12.38 -0.37
N PHE A 9 6.16 11.82 -0.80
CA PHE A 9 5.63 12.02 -2.16
C PHE A 9 4.57 13.11 -2.27
N LYS A 10 4.08 13.66 -1.15
CA LYS A 10 3.13 14.78 -1.16
C LYS A 10 3.62 15.93 -0.31
N GLY A 11 3.87 15.69 0.98
CA GLY A 11 4.29 16.72 1.93
C GLY A 11 5.55 17.46 1.49
N TRP A 12 6.67 16.74 1.35
CA TRP A 12 7.96 17.33 0.97
C TRP A 12 7.90 18.09 -0.36
N VAL A 13 7.20 17.56 -1.36
CA VAL A 13 7.03 18.22 -2.67
C VAL A 13 6.25 19.52 -2.52
N LEU A 14 5.13 19.50 -1.81
CA LEU A 14 4.32 20.69 -1.56
C LEU A 14 5.09 21.72 -0.74
N ASP A 15 5.76 21.30 0.33
CA ASP A 15 6.55 22.17 1.21
C ASP A 15 7.69 22.85 0.44
N THR A 16 8.35 22.12 -0.47
CA THR A 16 9.42 22.66 -1.33
C THR A 16 8.88 23.74 -2.26
N VAL A 17 7.77 23.47 -2.96
CA VAL A 17 7.14 24.43 -3.87
C VAL A 17 6.60 25.65 -3.11
N ILE A 18 5.98 25.45 -1.95
CA ILE A 18 5.49 26.54 -1.11
C ILE A 18 6.65 27.43 -0.67
N ALA A 19 7.76 26.86 -0.20
CA ALA A 19 8.93 27.62 0.21
C ALA A 19 9.49 28.46 -0.94
N GLU A 20 9.59 27.89 -2.14
CA GLU A 20 10.05 28.58 -3.34
C GLU A 20 9.14 29.75 -3.73
N LEU A 21 7.82 29.53 -3.80
CA LEU A 21 6.86 30.53 -4.24
C LEU A 21 6.67 31.67 -3.22
N THR A 22 6.68 31.34 -1.93
CA THR A 22 6.39 32.30 -0.88
C THR A 22 7.64 33.04 -0.41
N GLN A 23 8.83 32.45 -0.58
CA GLN A 23 10.11 33.01 -0.12
C GLN A 23 10.07 33.44 1.35
N GLY A 24 9.34 32.68 2.19
CA GLY A 24 9.17 32.97 3.62
C GLY A 24 8.17 34.09 3.95
N LYS A 25 7.45 34.64 2.96
CA LYS A 25 6.39 35.64 3.19
C LYS A 25 5.08 34.98 3.62
N PRO A 26 4.22 35.68 4.37
CA PRO A 26 2.88 35.19 4.69
C PRO A 26 2.06 34.87 3.44
N PHE A 27 1.32 33.77 3.48
CA PHE A 27 0.53 33.28 2.36
C PHE A 27 -0.80 32.65 2.79
N ARG A 28 -1.74 32.66 1.85
CA ARG A 28 -3.05 31.99 1.97
C ARG A 28 -2.97 30.62 1.31
N HIS A 29 -3.31 29.58 2.04
CA HIS A 29 -3.39 28.22 1.51
C HIS A 29 -4.85 27.86 1.22
N VAL A 30 -5.26 28.12 -0.01
CA VAL A 30 -6.65 27.91 -0.44
C VAL A 30 -6.88 26.45 -0.81
N VAL A 31 -7.78 25.78 -0.10
CA VAL A 31 -8.09 24.35 -0.30
C VAL A 31 -9.58 24.16 -0.53
N GLY A 32 -9.94 23.45 -1.60
CA GLY A 32 -11.32 23.20 -2.02
C GLY A 32 -12.04 22.11 -1.22
N TYR A 33 -11.99 22.15 0.11
CA TYR A 33 -12.86 21.29 0.93
C TYR A 33 -14.31 21.75 0.78
N GLU A 34 -15.23 20.83 0.48
CA GLU A 34 -16.66 21.16 0.31
C GLU A 34 -17.42 21.17 1.65
N LEU A 35 -18.70 21.55 1.62
CA LEU A 35 -19.58 21.72 2.77
C LEU A 35 -19.54 20.53 3.76
N HIS A 36 -19.50 19.29 3.28
CA HIS A 36 -19.51 18.09 4.11
C HIS A 36 -18.10 17.61 4.53
N GLU A 37 -17.03 18.28 4.10
CA GLU A 37 -15.64 18.00 4.49
C GLU A 37 -15.16 18.77 5.74
N THR A 38 -16.07 19.12 6.65
CA THR A 38 -15.80 19.98 7.82
C THR A 38 -14.62 19.52 8.66
N ARG A 39 -14.55 18.22 8.91
CA ARG A 39 -13.48 17.64 9.72
C ARG A 39 -12.10 17.84 9.07
N ARG A 40 -12.02 17.88 7.73
CA ARG A 40 -10.75 18.09 7.01
C ARG A 40 -10.30 19.54 7.10
N ALA A 41 -11.22 20.50 6.88
CA ALA A 41 -10.93 21.92 7.03
C ALA A 41 -10.52 22.29 8.47
N VAL A 42 -11.24 21.80 9.49
CA VAL A 42 -10.89 22.03 10.89
C VAL A 42 -9.51 21.44 11.23
N ARG A 43 -9.20 20.26 10.70
CA ARG A 43 -7.88 19.65 10.92
C ARG A 43 -6.78 20.42 10.20
N ASP A 44 -7.03 20.90 8.98
CA ASP A 44 -6.07 21.68 8.21
C ASP A 44 -5.76 23.04 8.88
N ALA A 45 -6.78 23.69 9.45
CA ALA A 45 -6.64 24.97 10.14
C ALA A 45 -5.73 24.88 11.39
N ARG A 46 -5.56 23.69 11.98
CA ARG A 46 -4.61 23.46 13.09
C ARG A 46 -3.15 23.63 12.67
N TYR A 47 -2.86 23.64 11.37
CA TYR A 47 -1.52 23.90 10.82
C TYR A 47 -1.32 25.38 10.44
N ASN A 48 -2.24 26.27 10.79
CA ASN A 48 -2.04 27.71 10.59
C ASN A 48 -0.88 28.22 11.47
N THR A 49 -0.10 29.15 10.92
CA THR A 49 1.02 29.80 11.59
C THR A 49 0.99 31.31 11.27
N ALA A 50 1.95 32.08 11.78
CA ALA A 50 2.13 33.47 11.39
C ALA A 50 2.39 33.64 9.86
N LEU A 51 2.86 32.60 9.18
CA LEU A 51 3.14 32.62 7.74
C LEU A 51 2.05 31.94 6.91
N ARG A 52 1.30 30.97 7.46
CA ARG A 52 0.30 30.19 6.70
C ARG A 52 -1.09 30.40 7.26
N THR A 53 -2.02 30.83 6.40
CA THR A 53 -3.46 30.88 6.73
C THR A 53 -4.25 30.01 5.77
N GLY A 54 -4.86 28.93 6.27
CA GLY A 54 -5.74 28.06 5.50
C GLY A 54 -7.11 28.69 5.22
N GLU A 55 -7.58 28.57 3.98
CA GLU A 55 -8.87 29.10 3.52
C GLU A 55 -9.67 28.07 2.72
N TYR A 56 -10.99 28.07 2.89
CA TYR A 56 -11.88 27.02 2.37
C TYR A 56 -13.14 27.60 1.69
N PRO A 57 -13.00 28.22 0.50
CA PRO A 57 -14.08 28.99 -0.13
C PRO A 57 -15.35 28.19 -0.38
N LEU A 58 -15.25 26.94 -0.86
CA LEU A 58 -16.44 26.11 -1.13
C LEU A 58 -17.29 25.91 0.14
N ARG A 59 -16.67 25.82 1.31
CA ARG A 59 -17.42 25.77 2.58
C ARG A 59 -18.09 27.09 2.91
N GLN A 60 -17.37 28.19 2.72
CA GLN A 60 -17.86 29.54 3.01
C GLN A 60 -19.06 29.89 2.11
N TRP A 61 -19.05 29.39 0.88
CA TRP A 61 -20.15 29.54 -0.08
C TRP A 61 -21.30 28.55 0.17
N GLY A 62 -21.15 27.60 1.09
CA GLY A 62 -22.14 26.55 1.33
C GLY A 62 -22.22 25.51 0.22
N TRP A 63 -21.18 25.37 -0.61
CA TRP A 63 -21.18 24.45 -1.75
C TRP A 63 -20.86 23.03 -1.32
N SER A 64 -21.77 22.12 -1.63
CA SER A 64 -21.56 20.69 -1.61
C SER A 64 -20.77 20.22 -2.83
N ARG A 65 -20.44 18.93 -2.88
CA ARG A 65 -19.89 18.31 -4.09
C ARG A 65 -20.82 18.45 -5.31
N ALA A 66 -22.14 18.40 -5.11
CA ALA A 66 -23.09 18.52 -6.21
C ALA A 66 -23.09 19.92 -6.81
N ASP A 67 -22.99 20.96 -5.97
CA ASP A 67 -22.90 22.36 -6.40
C ASP A 67 -21.63 22.60 -7.20
N ALA A 68 -20.50 22.08 -6.72
CA ALA A 68 -19.23 22.15 -7.45
C ALA A 68 -19.31 21.46 -8.82
N GLN A 69 -19.93 20.27 -8.92
CA GLN A 69 -20.12 19.59 -10.21
C GLN A 69 -21.04 20.36 -11.15
N ALA A 70 -22.14 20.93 -10.63
CA ALA A 70 -23.05 21.76 -11.42
C ALA A 70 -22.32 22.98 -11.98
N PHE A 71 -21.51 23.65 -11.16
CA PHE A 71 -20.68 24.76 -11.59
C PHE A 71 -19.72 24.35 -12.71
N LEU A 72 -19.02 23.21 -12.57
CA LEU A 72 -18.09 22.72 -13.60
C LEU A 72 -18.81 22.39 -14.91
N ARG A 73 -19.97 21.70 -14.85
CA ARG A 73 -20.76 21.38 -16.05
C ARG A 73 -21.22 22.63 -16.79
N THR A 74 -21.76 23.61 -16.07
CA THR A 74 -22.23 24.86 -16.67
C THR A 74 -21.08 25.69 -17.23
N THR A 75 -19.98 25.80 -16.49
CA THR A 75 -18.84 26.67 -16.87
C THR A 75 -18.06 26.11 -18.05
N PHE A 76 -17.88 24.79 -18.11
CA PHE A 76 -17.03 24.14 -19.12
C PHE A 76 -17.81 23.32 -20.16
N GLY A 77 -19.15 23.35 -20.12
CA GLY A 77 -19.99 22.60 -21.05
C GLY A 77 -19.80 21.07 -20.95
N LEU A 78 -19.51 20.55 -19.76
CA LEU A 78 -19.24 19.12 -19.57
C LEU A 78 -20.52 18.30 -19.67
N ASP A 79 -20.45 17.19 -20.40
CA ASP A 79 -21.52 16.19 -20.52
C ASP A 79 -21.58 15.25 -19.31
N ARG A 80 -20.53 15.21 -18.49
CA ARG A 80 -20.36 14.32 -17.34
C ARG A 80 -19.74 15.03 -16.14
N ASP A 81 -19.91 14.39 -14.98
CA ASP A 81 -19.28 14.82 -13.74
C ASP A 81 -17.76 14.68 -13.81
N TRP A 82 -17.05 15.69 -13.29
CA TRP A 82 -15.61 15.67 -13.17
C TRP A 82 -15.16 14.64 -12.14
N ALA A 83 -14.40 13.64 -12.58
CA ALA A 83 -13.91 12.57 -11.72
C ALA A 83 -12.91 13.07 -10.67
N LYS A 84 -12.85 12.40 -9.51
CA LYS A 84 -11.81 12.68 -8.50
C LYS A 84 -10.44 12.29 -9.05
N SER A 85 -9.46 13.19 -9.03
CA SER A 85 -8.06 12.82 -9.26
C SER A 85 -7.50 12.15 -8.01
N ALA A 86 -7.28 10.84 -8.07
CA ALA A 86 -6.64 10.07 -7.01
C ALA A 86 -5.78 8.98 -7.64
N CYS A 87 -4.77 8.50 -6.90
CA CYS A 87 -4.00 7.34 -7.35
C CYS A 87 -4.95 6.16 -7.59
N THR A 88 -4.76 5.47 -8.69
CA THR A 88 -5.54 4.29 -9.08
C THR A 88 -5.56 3.19 -8.01
N TYR A 89 -4.46 3.04 -7.29
CA TYR A 89 -4.28 2.07 -6.20
C TYR A 89 -4.35 2.73 -4.80
N CYS A 90 -5.12 3.80 -4.64
CA CYS A 90 -5.20 4.54 -3.38
C CYS A 90 -5.94 3.73 -2.30
N PRO A 91 -5.28 3.28 -1.21
CA PRO A 91 -5.98 2.54 -0.14
C PRO A 91 -7.05 3.41 0.55
N PHE A 92 -6.89 4.74 0.56
CA PHE A 92 -7.88 5.65 1.13
C PHE A 92 -9.20 5.65 0.38
N ALA A 93 -9.18 5.42 -0.95
CA ALA A 93 -10.40 5.30 -1.74
C ALA A 93 -11.18 4.03 -1.39
N LEU A 94 -10.53 3.01 -0.83
CA LEU A 94 -11.13 1.72 -0.50
C LEU A 94 -11.55 1.59 0.98
N THR A 95 -11.47 2.67 1.75
CA THR A 95 -11.72 2.67 3.22
C THR A 95 -13.19 2.54 3.62
N ASN A 96 -14.12 2.89 2.73
CA ASN A 96 -15.56 2.84 2.99
C ASN A 96 -16.34 2.34 1.78
N LYS A 97 -17.61 1.96 1.98
CA LYS A 97 -18.46 1.36 0.95
C LYS A 97 -18.59 2.24 -0.30
N THR A 98 -18.88 3.52 -0.15
CA THR A 98 -19.02 4.46 -1.27
C THR A 98 -17.74 4.55 -2.09
N GLY A 99 -16.60 4.72 -1.43
CA GLY A 99 -15.30 4.80 -2.11
C GLY A 99 -14.93 3.49 -2.83
N ARG A 100 -15.28 2.33 -2.28
CA ARG A 100 -15.12 1.03 -2.96
C ARG A 100 -15.97 0.98 -4.23
N SER A 101 -17.26 1.31 -4.15
CA SER A 101 -18.15 1.33 -5.32
C SER A 101 -17.67 2.31 -6.40
N GLU A 102 -17.25 3.52 -6.01
CA GLU A 102 -16.66 4.50 -6.93
C GLU A 102 -15.39 3.95 -7.59
N THR A 103 -14.52 3.27 -6.83
CA THR A 103 -13.26 2.71 -7.37
C THR A 103 -13.52 1.56 -8.33
N VAL A 104 -14.46 0.66 -8.00
CA VAL A 104 -14.89 -0.43 -8.89
C VAL A 104 -15.45 0.13 -10.20
N ALA A 105 -16.33 1.13 -10.13
CA ALA A 105 -16.87 1.77 -11.33
C ALA A 105 -15.77 2.37 -12.23
N ARG A 106 -14.71 2.92 -11.63
CA ARG A 106 -13.55 3.41 -12.38
C ARG A 106 -12.75 2.29 -13.03
N PHE A 107 -12.56 1.16 -12.36
CA PHE A 107 -11.87 0.02 -12.98
C PHE A 107 -12.70 -0.63 -14.09
N ILE A 108 -14.03 -0.56 -14.02
CA ILE A 108 -14.89 -0.98 -15.12
C ILE A 108 -14.73 -0.04 -16.32
N ALA A 109 -14.68 1.27 -16.07
CA ALA A 109 -14.49 2.27 -17.12
C ALA A 109 -13.06 2.29 -17.70
N GLU A 110 -12.06 1.98 -16.88
CA GLU A 110 -10.62 1.98 -17.22
C GLU A 110 -9.96 0.69 -16.70
N PRO A 111 -10.10 -0.45 -17.43
CA PRO A 111 -9.63 -1.75 -16.97
C PRO A 111 -8.13 -1.81 -16.62
N ASP A 112 -7.27 -1.17 -17.42
CA ASP A 112 -5.82 -1.12 -17.20
C ASP A 112 -5.47 -0.54 -15.82
N ALA A 113 -6.28 0.41 -15.35
CA ALA A 113 -6.12 1.01 -14.04
C ALA A 113 -6.38 -0.04 -12.92
N GLY A 114 -7.42 -0.85 -13.09
CA GLY A 114 -7.73 -1.96 -12.19
C GLY A 114 -6.66 -3.04 -12.21
N VAL A 115 -6.16 -3.40 -13.40
CA VAL A 115 -5.07 -4.37 -13.58
C VAL A 115 -3.79 -3.89 -12.88
N LEU A 116 -3.42 -2.61 -13.04
CA LEU A 116 -2.27 -2.02 -12.34
C LEU A 116 -2.42 -2.11 -10.83
N ALA A 117 -3.62 -1.79 -10.30
CA ALA A 117 -3.88 -1.87 -8.86
C ALA A 117 -3.80 -3.32 -8.34
N LEU A 118 -4.33 -4.30 -9.08
CA LEU A 118 -4.23 -5.72 -8.76
C LEU A 118 -2.78 -6.21 -8.80
N ALA A 119 -2.04 -5.93 -9.87
CA ALA A 119 -0.64 -6.36 -10.01
C ALA A 119 0.24 -5.80 -8.89
N MET A 120 0.01 -4.55 -8.49
CA MET A 120 0.72 -3.92 -7.38
C MET A 120 0.38 -4.59 -6.04
N GLU A 121 -0.91 -4.80 -5.72
CA GLU A 121 -1.29 -5.47 -4.47
C GLU A 121 -0.77 -6.91 -4.45
N PHE A 122 -1.00 -7.67 -5.52
CA PHE A 122 -0.60 -9.07 -5.65
C PHE A 122 0.90 -9.27 -5.40
N SER A 123 1.74 -8.47 -6.05
CA SER A 123 3.20 -8.54 -5.87
C SER A 123 3.60 -8.13 -4.45
N ALA A 124 2.94 -7.12 -3.88
CA ALA A 124 3.19 -6.68 -2.52
C ALA A 124 2.80 -7.75 -1.49
N THR A 125 1.69 -8.47 -1.69
CA THR A 125 1.21 -9.49 -0.77
C THR A 125 2.03 -10.77 -0.82
N CYS A 126 2.57 -11.16 -1.99
CA CYS A 126 3.59 -12.23 -2.04
C CYS A 126 4.72 -11.96 -1.04
N LEU A 127 5.28 -10.74 -1.07
CA LEU A 127 6.45 -10.33 -0.27
C LEU A 127 6.09 -9.86 1.15
N ASN A 128 4.82 -9.56 1.42
CA ASN A 128 4.33 -9.14 2.72
C ASN A 128 2.82 -9.44 2.86
N PRO A 129 2.43 -10.53 3.53
CA PRO A 129 1.01 -10.89 3.70
C PRO A 129 0.15 -9.77 4.30
N ALA A 130 0.74 -8.91 5.14
CA ALA A 130 0.01 -7.81 5.78
C ALA A 130 -0.18 -6.57 4.88
N GLN A 131 0.35 -6.55 3.66
CA GLN A 131 0.39 -5.35 2.79
C GLN A 131 -0.74 -5.29 1.75
N GLY A 132 -1.99 -5.49 2.20
CA GLY A 132 -3.17 -5.26 1.36
C GLY A 132 -3.54 -3.77 1.24
N LEU A 133 -4.27 -3.44 0.18
CA LEU A 133 -4.90 -2.13 -0.05
C LEU A 133 -6.15 -1.92 0.81
N ILE A 134 -6.84 -3.02 1.14
CA ILE A 134 -8.08 -3.00 1.90
C ILE A 134 -7.82 -3.65 3.27
N LYS A 135 -8.30 -3.00 4.33
CA LYS A 135 -8.19 -3.58 5.68
C LYS A 135 -9.13 -4.79 5.77
N GLY A 136 -8.55 -5.97 5.99
CA GLY A 136 -9.29 -7.22 6.22
C GLY A 136 -9.83 -7.89 4.94
N GLU A 137 -9.43 -7.43 3.76
CA GLU A 137 -9.90 -7.94 2.46
C GLU A 137 -8.82 -7.69 1.41
N ARG A 138 -8.84 -8.42 0.28
CA ARG A 138 -7.99 -8.12 -0.88
C ARG A 138 -8.78 -7.39 -1.95
N LEU A 139 -8.09 -6.58 -2.77
CA LEU A 139 -8.72 -5.98 -3.94
C LEU A 139 -9.24 -7.05 -4.89
N LEU A 140 -8.53 -8.17 -5.02
CA LEU A 140 -8.97 -9.32 -5.83
C LEU A 140 -10.35 -9.85 -5.38
N THR A 141 -10.57 -9.99 -4.07
CA THR A 141 -11.86 -10.39 -3.49
C THR A 141 -12.96 -9.41 -3.84
N LEU A 142 -12.69 -8.12 -3.65
CA LEU A 142 -13.65 -7.05 -3.95
C LEU A 142 -14.05 -7.09 -5.43
N LEU A 143 -13.09 -7.27 -6.35
CA LEU A 143 -13.40 -7.31 -7.78
C LEU A 143 -14.11 -8.59 -8.20
N ARG A 144 -13.74 -9.75 -7.66
CA ARG A 144 -14.46 -11.02 -7.92
C ARG A 144 -15.92 -10.99 -7.48
N THR A 145 -16.22 -10.27 -6.39
CA THR A 145 -17.58 -10.15 -5.84
C THR A 145 -18.36 -8.96 -6.42
N SER A 146 -17.74 -8.15 -7.27
CA SER A 146 -18.38 -7.01 -7.92
C SER A 146 -18.82 -7.35 -9.34
N ALA A 147 -20.03 -6.95 -9.72
CA ALA A 147 -20.51 -7.11 -11.10
C ALA A 147 -19.73 -6.20 -12.08
N GLY A 148 -19.55 -6.66 -13.32
CA GLY A 148 -18.93 -5.89 -14.41
C GLY A 148 -17.40 -5.87 -14.44
N THR A 149 -16.73 -6.57 -13.53
CA THR A 149 -15.25 -6.56 -13.40
C THR A 149 -14.53 -7.65 -14.20
N ALA A 150 -15.27 -8.48 -14.95
CA ALA A 150 -14.71 -9.65 -15.65
C ALA A 150 -13.53 -9.29 -16.56
N ALA A 151 -13.63 -8.22 -17.34
CA ALA A 151 -12.55 -7.76 -18.22
C ALA A 151 -11.26 -7.43 -17.46
N VAL A 152 -11.37 -6.81 -16.27
CA VAL A 152 -10.22 -6.48 -15.41
C VAL A 152 -9.56 -7.76 -14.89
N LEU A 153 -10.36 -8.74 -14.47
CA LEU A 153 -9.87 -10.01 -13.94
C LEU A 153 -9.18 -10.85 -15.02
N THR A 154 -9.76 -10.93 -16.22
CA THR A 154 -9.15 -11.62 -17.37
C THR A 154 -7.84 -10.96 -17.77
N ALA A 155 -7.81 -9.64 -17.94
CA ALA A 155 -6.58 -8.91 -18.29
C ALA A 155 -5.50 -9.05 -17.20
N PHE A 156 -5.89 -9.14 -15.93
CA PHE A 156 -4.97 -9.40 -14.83
C PHE A 156 -4.37 -10.82 -14.87
N GLU A 157 -5.18 -11.83 -15.17
CA GLU A 157 -4.71 -13.22 -15.33
C GLU A 157 -3.76 -13.35 -16.53
N GLU A 158 -4.11 -12.73 -17.66
CA GLU A 158 -3.25 -12.64 -18.86
C GLU A 158 -1.91 -11.95 -18.53
N LEU A 159 -1.96 -10.84 -17.79
CA LEU A 159 -0.76 -10.14 -17.34
C LEU A 159 0.14 -11.06 -16.51
N LEU A 160 -0.40 -11.74 -15.50
CA LEU A 160 0.37 -12.65 -14.65
C LEU A 160 0.96 -13.83 -15.42
N ALA A 161 0.24 -14.35 -16.42
CA ALA A 161 0.70 -15.43 -17.28
C ALA A 161 1.83 -15.00 -18.22
N SER A 162 1.84 -13.72 -18.64
CA SER A 162 2.88 -13.16 -19.52
C SER A 162 4.18 -12.80 -18.81
N MET A 163 4.15 -12.64 -17.48
CA MET A 163 5.31 -12.19 -16.72
C MET A 163 6.25 -13.35 -16.37
N PRO A 164 7.58 -13.12 -16.35
CA PRO A 164 8.48 -14.00 -15.64
C PRO A 164 8.18 -13.96 -14.14
N TRP A 165 8.38 -15.08 -13.47
CA TRP A 165 8.25 -15.23 -12.03
C TRP A 165 9.61 -15.48 -11.41
N ALA A 166 9.74 -15.16 -10.13
CA ALA A 166 10.96 -15.38 -9.39
C ALA A 166 10.70 -15.98 -8.01
N ILE A 167 11.69 -16.72 -7.51
CA ILE A 167 11.77 -17.07 -6.10
C ILE A 167 12.43 -15.94 -5.33
N TYR A 168 11.80 -15.52 -4.25
CA TYR A 168 12.32 -14.47 -3.37
C TYR A 168 12.66 -15.02 -1.99
N ASP A 169 13.85 -14.70 -1.50
CA ASP A 169 14.19 -14.74 -0.07
C ASP A 169 13.76 -13.43 0.58
N VAL A 170 12.73 -13.50 1.42
CA VAL A 170 12.20 -12.35 2.13
C VAL A 170 12.55 -12.45 3.60
N ARG A 171 13.32 -11.47 4.08
CA ARG A 171 13.73 -11.35 5.48
C ARG A 171 13.26 -10.04 6.07
N ARG A 172 12.63 -10.09 7.24
CA ARG A 172 12.10 -8.89 7.90
C ARG A 172 12.37 -8.95 9.39
N THR A 173 12.77 -7.82 9.97
CA THR A 173 12.98 -7.67 11.40
C THR A 173 12.04 -6.62 11.96
N LEU A 174 11.66 -6.82 13.21
CA LEU A 174 10.95 -5.86 14.04
C LEU A 174 11.77 -5.68 15.32
N SER A 175 12.06 -4.44 15.70
CA SER A 175 12.68 -4.14 16.99
C SER A 175 11.95 -3.02 17.70
N PRO A 176 11.86 -3.07 19.04
CA PRO A 176 11.23 -1.99 19.79
C PRO A 176 12.03 -0.69 19.68
N ARG A 177 11.34 0.42 19.89
CA ARG A 177 11.93 1.76 20.01
C ARG A 177 11.58 2.35 21.36
N VAL A 178 12.43 3.26 21.83
CA VAL A 178 12.21 4.03 23.07
C VAL A 178 10.94 4.88 23.04
N ASP A 179 10.47 5.28 21.85
CA ASP A 179 9.24 6.06 21.68
C ASP A 179 7.96 5.20 21.61
N GLY A 180 8.06 3.92 22.01
CA GLY A 180 6.96 2.95 21.99
C GLY A 180 6.58 2.45 20.60
N LYS A 181 7.28 2.88 19.53
CA LYS A 181 7.04 2.40 18.16
C LYS A 181 7.93 1.19 17.85
N THR A 182 7.75 0.64 16.65
CA THR A 182 8.57 -0.46 16.14
C THR A 182 9.46 0.03 15.00
N ASN A 183 10.73 -0.34 15.03
CA ASN A 183 11.63 -0.24 13.89
C ASN A 183 11.40 -1.42 12.96
N HIS A 184 11.46 -1.17 11.66
CA HIS A 184 11.31 -2.18 10.63
C HIS A 184 12.56 -2.18 9.75
N ALA A 185 13.20 -3.32 9.58
CA ALA A 185 14.22 -3.51 8.55
C ALA A 185 13.88 -4.73 7.71
N ARG A 186 14.34 -4.73 6.45
CA ARG A 186 14.05 -5.81 5.51
C ARG A 186 15.16 -6.01 4.49
N SER A 187 15.25 -7.24 4.01
CA SER A 187 16.02 -7.65 2.85
C SER A 187 15.13 -8.50 1.95
N ILE A 188 15.17 -8.23 0.66
CA ILE A 188 14.56 -9.04 -0.39
C ILE A 188 15.66 -9.38 -1.37
N ARG A 189 15.77 -10.66 -1.73
CA ARG A 189 16.68 -11.14 -2.78
C ARG A 189 15.94 -12.07 -3.72
N MET A 190 16.11 -11.83 -5.00
CA MET A 190 15.73 -12.75 -6.07
C MET A 190 16.75 -13.88 -6.12
N LEU A 191 16.28 -15.12 -6.07
CA LEU A 191 17.16 -16.31 -6.04
C LEU A 191 17.18 -17.04 -7.38
N ASP A 192 16.08 -17.00 -8.11
CA ASP A 192 15.89 -17.69 -9.38
C ASP A 192 14.76 -17.01 -10.16
N VAL A 193 14.76 -17.16 -11.48
CA VAL A 193 13.78 -16.56 -12.40
C VAL A 193 13.41 -17.57 -13.48
N GLY A 194 12.11 -17.72 -13.75
CA GLY A 194 11.59 -18.57 -14.81
C GLY A 194 10.10 -18.43 -14.98
N GLY A 195 9.47 -19.45 -15.58
CA GLY A 195 8.02 -19.51 -15.69
C GLY A 195 7.32 -19.70 -14.32
N PRO A 196 6.06 -19.29 -14.17
CA PRO A 196 5.31 -19.46 -12.93
C PRO A 196 5.29 -20.92 -12.41
N ALA A 197 5.10 -21.88 -13.32
CA ALA A 197 5.07 -23.31 -12.98
C ALA A 197 6.45 -23.84 -12.56
N GLU A 198 7.52 -23.41 -13.24
CA GLU A 198 8.90 -23.79 -12.90
C GLU A 198 9.28 -23.27 -11.51
N MET A 199 8.96 -22.00 -11.23
CA MET A 199 9.21 -21.40 -9.91
C MET A 199 8.39 -22.07 -8.80
N ARG A 200 7.17 -22.55 -9.10
CA ARG A 200 6.37 -23.37 -8.17
C ARG A 200 7.07 -24.70 -7.85
N VAL A 201 7.58 -25.40 -8.87
CA VAL A 201 8.32 -26.67 -8.69
C VAL A 201 9.60 -26.44 -7.88
N GLU A 202 10.37 -25.40 -8.23
CA GLU A 202 11.60 -25.06 -7.55
C GLU A 202 11.35 -24.63 -6.09
N LEU A 203 10.25 -23.90 -5.82
CA LEU A 203 9.84 -23.61 -4.45
C LEU A 203 9.57 -24.90 -3.67
N ASN A 204 8.77 -25.83 -4.21
CA ASN A 204 8.49 -27.11 -3.56
C ASN A 204 9.78 -27.90 -3.27
N ARG A 205 10.70 -27.97 -4.24
CA ARG A 205 12.01 -28.62 -4.06
C ARG A 205 12.81 -28.00 -2.91
N ARG A 206 12.80 -26.67 -2.76
CA ARG A 206 13.46 -25.97 -1.65
C ARG A 206 12.76 -26.23 -0.31
N ALA A 207 11.45 -26.43 -0.31
CA ALA A 207 10.68 -26.79 0.88
C ALA A 207 11.13 -28.17 1.40
N ASP A 208 11.22 -29.15 0.50
CA ASP A 208 11.67 -30.51 0.80
C ASP A 208 13.10 -30.51 1.36
N LEU A 209 14.02 -29.78 0.73
CA LEU A 209 15.40 -29.66 1.19
C LEU A 209 15.52 -28.97 2.56
N ALA A 210 14.64 -28.02 2.85
CA ALA A 210 14.58 -27.34 4.14
C ALA A 210 13.82 -28.15 5.21
N GLY A 211 13.22 -29.28 4.86
CA GLY A 211 12.41 -30.10 5.78
C GLY A 211 11.18 -29.35 6.31
N THR A 212 10.60 -28.44 5.53
CA THR A 212 9.46 -27.61 5.94
C THR A 212 8.36 -27.61 4.88
N ALA A 213 7.11 -27.54 5.32
CA ALA A 213 5.98 -27.57 4.41
C ALA A 213 5.78 -26.21 3.71
N VAL A 214 5.31 -26.26 2.46
CA VAL A 214 4.78 -25.06 1.79
C VAL A 214 3.43 -24.71 2.42
N THR A 215 3.34 -23.52 2.99
CA THR A 215 2.06 -22.93 3.40
C THR A 215 1.44 -22.18 2.23
N ILE A 216 0.12 -22.20 2.12
CA ILE A 216 -0.62 -21.38 1.16
C ILE A 216 -1.40 -20.33 1.95
N GLY A 217 -1.15 -19.07 1.62
CA GLY A 217 -1.94 -17.98 2.16
C GLY A 217 -1.62 -17.55 3.58
N ASP A 218 -2.46 -16.63 4.04
CA ASP A 218 -2.54 -16.19 5.42
C ASP A 218 -3.98 -16.43 5.87
N PRO A 219 -4.25 -17.19 6.94
CA PRO A 219 -5.61 -17.41 7.43
C PRO A 219 -6.39 -16.12 7.74
N ALA A 220 -5.69 -15.00 8.00
CA ALA A 220 -6.32 -13.69 8.17
C ALA A 220 -6.86 -13.10 6.85
N PHE A 221 -6.45 -13.65 5.71
CA PHE A 221 -6.83 -13.23 4.37
C PHE A 221 -7.10 -14.48 3.51
N PRO A 222 -8.32 -15.05 3.54
CA PRO A 222 -8.63 -16.31 2.86
C PRO A 222 -8.31 -16.34 1.35
N ASP A 223 -8.28 -15.18 0.70
CA ASP A 223 -7.95 -15.03 -0.72
C ASP A 223 -6.45 -14.81 -0.99
N ASP A 224 -5.62 -14.75 0.04
CA ASP A 224 -4.17 -14.89 -0.10
C ASP A 224 -3.89 -16.34 -0.49
N ALA A 225 -3.62 -16.58 -1.77
CA ALA A 225 -3.23 -17.90 -2.27
C ALA A 225 -1.71 -18.00 -2.46
N HIS A 226 -0.93 -17.08 -1.86
CA HIS A 226 0.49 -17.02 -2.13
C HIS A 226 1.24 -18.11 -1.34
N PRO A 227 2.07 -18.89 -2.03
CA PRO A 227 2.84 -19.96 -1.42
C PRO A 227 4.03 -19.42 -0.64
N ARG A 228 4.27 -19.94 0.57
CA ARG A 228 5.39 -19.51 1.41
C ARG A 228 6.00 -20.69 2.16
N ILE A 229 7.33 -20.71 2.18
CA ILE A 229 8.14 -21.61 2.98
C ILE A 229 8.66 -20.78 4.15
N TRP A 230 8.10 -20.96 5.34
CA TRP A 230 8.56 -20.23 6.52
C TRP A 230 9.80 -20.91 7.12
N LEU A 231 10.96 -20.33 6.84
CA LEU A 231 12.24 -20.76 7.43
C LEU A 231 12.39 -20.23 8.87
N ARG A 232 11.74 -19.11 9.15
CA ARG A 232 11.64 -18.52 10.49
C ARG A 232 10.34 -17.73 10.61
N THR A 233 9.56 -17.99 11.64
CA THR A 233 8.36 -17.21 11.97
C THR A 233 8.69 -16.18 13.06
N ARG A 234 7.97 -15.04 13.04
CA ARG A 234 8.08 -14.05 14.13
C ARG A 234 7.49 -14.63 15.42
N ASP A 235 8.04 -14.21 16.56
CA ASP A 235 7.40 -14.40 17.85
C ASP A 235 6.86 -13.05 18.37
N PRO A 236 5.53 -12.84 18.36
CA PRO A 236 4.92 -11.62 18.90
C PRO A 236 5.27 -11.36 20.37
N LYS A 237 5.55 -12.40 21.16
CA LYS A 237 5.88 -12.27 22.59
C LYS A 237 7.25 -11.61 22.79
N GLN A 238 8.18 -11.76 21.84
CA GLN A 238 9.49 -11.09 21.91
C GLN A 238 9.32 -9.58 21.91
N LEU A 239 8.48 -9.03 21.02
CA LEU A 239 8.27 -7.58 20.95
C LEU A 239 7.61 -7.02 22.22
N VAL A 240 6.65 -7.74 22.79
CA VAL A 240 6.01 -7.35 24.06
C VAL A 240 7.03 -7.29 25.20
N ARG A 241 8.06 -8.16 25.18
CA ARG A 241 9.17 -8.17 26.15
C ARG A 241 10.29 -7.17 25.82
N GLY A 242 10.11 -6.32 24.81
CA GLY A 242 11.15 -5.36 24.42
C GLY A 242 12.33 -6.02 23.69
N LEU A 243 12.11 -7.17 23.04
CA LEU A 243 13.13 -7.88 22.27
C LEU A 243 12.85 -7.78 20.77
N ALA A 244 13.92 -7.80 19.97
CA ALA A 244 13.80 -7.87 18.52
C ALA A 244 13.30 -9.25 18.09
N THR A 245 12.50 -9.29 17.02
CA THR A 245 12.06 -10.53 16.37
C THR A 245 12.28 -10.44 14.87
N ALA A 246 12.34 -11.59 14.22
CA ALA A 246 12.52 -11.66 12.78
C ALA A 246 11.77 -12.82 12.17
N GLU A 247 11.55 -12.74 10.88
CA GLU A 247 11.03 -13.81 10.06
C GLU A 247 11.83 -13.90 8.77
N GLN A 248 11.82 -15.10 8.21
CA GLN A 248 12.34 -15.40 6.89
C GLN A 248 11.42 -16.39 6.22
N PHE A 249 11.10 -16.11 4.96
CA PHE A 249 10.40 -17.07 4.13
C PHE A 249 10.86 -16.98 2.69
N LEU A 250 10.69 -18.09 1.98
CA LEU A 250 10.77 -18.12 0.53
C LEU A 250 9.37 -18.07 -0.05
N THR A 251 9.19 -17.35 -1.15
CA THR A 251 7.92 -17.26 -1.89
C THR A 251 8.19 -17.12 -3.38
N ILE A 252 7.13 -17.18 -4.19
CA ILE A 252 7.18 -16.83 -5.60
C ILE A 252 6.30 -15.62 -5.89
N ALA A 253 6.74 -14.75 -6.79
CA ALA A 253 5.98 -13.61 -7.28
C ALA A 253 6.44 -13.26 -8.71
N PRO A 254 5.71 -12.40 -9.45
CA PRO A 254 6.25 -11.78 -10.65
C PRO A 254 7.64 -11.19 -10.41
N ALA A 255 8.55 -11.34 -11.37
CA ALA A 255 9.96 -10.95 -11.27
C ALA A 255 10.17 -9.42 -11.42
N THR A 256 9.38 -8.63 -10.71
CA THR A 256 9.35 -7.16 -10.81
C THR A 256 10.02 -6.46 -9.62
N ALA A 257 10.20 -7.15 -8.49
CA ALA A 257 10.84 -6.59 -7.32
C ALA A 257 12.36 -6.77 -7.40
N ALA A 258 13.10 -5.66 -7.42
CA ALA A 258 14.55 -5.70 -7.38
C ALA A 258 15.08 -6.09 -5.99
N ASP A 259 16.28 -6.65 -5.98
CA ASP A 259 17.07 -6.88 -4.78
C ASP A 259 17.18 -5.60 -3.95
N LYS A 260 16.87 -5.73 -2.66
CA LYS A 260 16.88 -4.58 -1.76
C LYS A 260 17.20 -4.99 -0.35
N THR A 261 18.34 -4.51 0.14
CA THR A 261 18.72 -4.59 1.56
C THR A 261 18.75 -3.19 2.14
N GLY A 262 17.94 -2.92 3.16
CA GLY A 262 18.01 -1.64 3.87
C GLY A 262 19.34 -1.49 4.63
N PRO A 263 19.91 -0.28 4.76
CA PRO A 263 21.22 -0.09 5.42
C PRO A 263 21.24 -0.56 6.89
N ALA A 264 20.13 -0.42 7.59
CA ALA A 264 20.00 -0.89 8.98
C ALA A 264 19.73 -2.41 9.10
N PHE A 265 19.51 -3.13 7.98
CA PHE A 265 19.09 -4.52 8.02
C PHE A 265 20.15 -5.47 8.60
N PRO A 266 21.45 -5.42 8.23
CA PRO A 266 22.43 -6.36 8.76
C PRO A 266 22.51 -6.35 10.29
N ALA A 267 22.60 -5.15 10.88
CA ALA A 267 22.64 -4.99 12.33
C ALA A 267 21.33 -5.45 13.00
N ALA A 268 20.18 -5.09 12.43
CA ALA A 268 18.88 -5.51 12.95
C ALA A 268 18.66 -7.03 12.86
N TRP A 269 19.15 -7.67 11.80
CA TRP A 269 19.08 -9.12 11.60
C TRP A 269 19.95 -9.88 12.58
N ALA A 270 21.17 -9.40 12.82
CA ALA A 270 22.06 -9.94 13.83
C ALA A 270 21.42 -9.85 15.22
N ALA A 271 20.92 -8.67 15.62
CA ALA A 271 20.26 -8.47 16.90
C ALA A 271 19.04 -9.38 17.10
N ALA A 272 18.20 -9.54 16.08
CA ALA A 272 17.05 -10.43 16.15
C ALA A 272 17.44 -11.92 16.19
N SER A 273 18.65 -12.29 15.77
CA SER A 273 19.13 -13.67 15.71
C SER A 273 20.01 -14.07 16.90
N GLN A 274 20.22 -13.17 17.86
CA GLN A 274 20.93 -13.49 19.09
C GLN A 274 20.10 -14.46 19.94
N LEU A 275 20.74 -15.55 20.39
CA LEU A 275 20.17 -16.44 21.40
C LEU A 275 20.18 -15.72 22.75
N ILE A 276 18.99 -15.47 23.31
CA ILE A 276 18.87 -14.94 24.65
C ILE A 276 18.76 -16.13 25.58
N LEU A 277 19.87 -16.50 26.23
CA LEU A 277 19.86 -17.44 27.33
C LEU A 277 19.27 -16.73 28.54
N THR A 278 18.02 -17.03 28.87
CA THR A 278 17.41 -16.58 30.12
C THR A 278 17.96 -17.42 31.27
N SER A 279 18.70 -16.79 32.17
CA SER A 279 19.03 -17.32 33.50
C SER A 279 17.80 -17.42 34.38
#